data_AF-A0A5N5DB36-F1
#
_entry.id   AF-A0A5N5DB36-F1
#
_cell.length_a   1.000
_cell.length_b   1.000
_cell.length_c   1.000
_cell.angle_alpha   90.00
_cell.angle_beta   90.00
_cell.angle_gamma   90.00
#
_symmetry.space_group_name_H-M   'P 1'
#
loop_
_entity.id
_entity.type
_entity.pdbx_description
1 polymer ?
#
loop_
_entity_poly.entity_id
_entity_poly.type
_entity_poly.pdbx_seq_one_letter_code
_entity_poly.pdbx_strand_id
1 'polypeptide(L)'
;MGLTTTSQLESYLASAGIEFASVEELSGGTGNFVWRLTLPTGEVRVVKHAEPYVKNNPNIPFNVDRMVFEANALSLLPQTLSSTQLTPTTPTVRLPTLYHSDPDAHILIMGDAGPLNLKAWYPTAPTEAIPPIGAALGVWLAQLHHRTRNLRSHIDNVTAKGIYRYAYANLATAFEKHGLDPAYARSVDEEFGSKLATDNVCVCHGDFWPGNVLVREQEADGSEMPAKTLSIVDWEMTRRGIGATDVAQFAAEACLLDRFCGGKGLLQAFLEAYVGAARENGEVGGNQGKEEFVKRLIVHFGVHVAFWPSVVEWCGKEETGDLVKLGKTYIETGWGANWAAAKEGLLAPVLGLLE
;
A
#
# COMPACT_ATOMS: atom_id res chain seq x y z
N MET A 1 27.54 13.56 3.05
CA MET A 1 27.00 14.57 3.99
C MET A 1 25.52 14.29 4.08
N GLY A 2 24.96 14.15 5.29
CA GLY A 2 23.54 13.82 5.42
C GLY A 2 22.66 15.01 5.01
N LEU A 3 21.51 14.72 4.37
CA LEU A 3 20.53 15.70 3.93
C LEU A 3 19.26 15.52 4.76
N THR A 4 19.30 16.00 6.00
CA THR A 4 18.28 15.76 7.01
C THR A 4 17.58 17.03 7.48
N THR A 5 17.94 18.19 6.94
CA THR A 5 17.41 19.50 7.32
C THR A 5 17.04 20.31 6.08
N THR A 6 16.11 21.26 6.23
CA THR A 6 15.70 22.16 5.14
C THR A 6 16.88 22.93 4.56
N SER A 7 17.78 23.47 5.37
CA SER A 7 18.95 24.22 4.86
C SER A 7 19.94 23.36 4.06
N GLN A 8 20.07 22.07 4.40
CA GLN A 8 20.87 21.13 3.60
C GLN A 8 20.19 20.83 2.26
N LEU A 9 18.85 20.67 2.26
CA LEU A 9 18.10 20.50 1.03
C LEU A 9 18.20 21.74 0.13
N GLU A 10 18.05 22.95 0.68
CA GLU A 10 18.22 24.21 -0.07
C GLU A 10 19.60 24.31 -0.71
N SER A 11 20.65 23.91 0.01
CA SER A 11 22.02 23.86 -0.50
C SER A 11 22.16 22.86 -1.66
N TYR A 12 21.55 21.68 -1.54
CA TYR A 12 21.49 20.69 -2.61
C TYR A 12 20.76 21.25 -3.84
N LEU A 13 19.56 21.79 -3.66
CA LEU A 13 18.74 22.32 -4.76
C LEU A 13 19.47 23.42 -5.53
N ALA A 14 20.12 24.34 -4.82
CA ALA A 14 20.96 25.38 -5.43
C ALA A 14 22.14 24.79 -6.23
N SER A 15 22.81 23.77 -5.68
CA SER A 15 23.94 23.11 -6.37
C SER A 15 23.50 22.31 -7.60
N ALA A 16 22.30 21.76 -7.59
CA ALA A 16 21.69 21.01 -8.69
C ALA A 16 21.03 21.91 -9.75
N GLY A 17 21.04 23.24 -9.56
CA GLY A 17 20.39 24.19 -10.47
C GLY A 17 18.86 24.13 -10.46
N ILE A 18 18.27 23.66 -9.35
CA ILE A 18 16.82 23.56 -9.18
C ILE A 18 16.34 24.81 -8.46
N GLU A 19 15.64 25.69 -9.17
CA GLU A 19 15.08 26.91 -8.60
C GLU A 19 13.94 26.62 -7.63
N PHE A 20 13.86 27.41 -6.55
CA PHE A 20 12.80 27.31 -5.56
C PHE A 20 12.44 28.68 -4.98
N ALA A 21 11.16 28.87 -4.65
CA ALA A 21 10.65 30.00 -3.90
C ALA A 21 10.61 29.71 -2.39
N SER A 22 10.26 28.49 -2.00
CA SER A 22 10.30 28.03 -0.61
C SER A 22 10.36 26.51 -0.51
N VAL A 23 10.85 26.03 0.65
CA VAL A 23 10.90 24.63 1.03
C VAL A 23 10.34 24.48 2.44
N GLU A 24 9.39 23.57 2.62
CA GLU A 24 8.74 23.31 3.91
C GLU A 24 8.84 21.82 4.23
N GLU A 25 9.32 21.46 5.43
CA GLU A 25 9.34 20.05 5.83
C GLU A 25 7.91 19.54 6.04
N LEU A 26 7.61 18.37 5.46
CA LEU A 26 6.34 17.69 5.68
C LEU A 26 6.44 16.79 6.91
N SER A 27 5.49 16.95 7.81
CA SER A 27 5.30 16.04 8.94
C SER A 27 4.69 14.70 8.47
N GLY A 28 5.03 13.61 9.15
CA GLY A 28 4.58 12.26 8.80
C GLY A 28 5.65 11.44 8.06
N GLY A 29 5.28 10.22 7.69
CA GLY A 29 6.22 9.21 7.19
C GLY A 29 7.18 8.70 8.27
N THR A 30 7.71 7.50 8.08
CA THR A 30 8.63 6.87 9.05
C THR A 30 10.03 6.70 8.49
N GLY A 31 10.15 6.38 7.20
CA GLY A 31 11.40 5.99 6.56
C GLY A 31 12.24 7.14 6.00
N ASN A 32 11.62 8.24 5.55
CA ASN A 32 12.28 9.24 4.69
C ASN A 32 12.05 10.67 5.15
N PHE A 33 12.94 11.55 4.73
CA PHE A 33 12.77 12.98 4.86
C PHE A 33 12.00 13.51 3.65
N VAL A 34 10.98 14.32 3.90
CA VAL A 34 10.04 14.77 2.87
C VAL A 34 9.81 16.27 3.04
N TRP A 35 9.85 17.00 1.95
CA TRP A 35 9.58 18.43 1.91
C TRP A 35 8.60 18.77 0.80
N ARG A 36 7.80 19.80 1.04
CA ARG A 36 7.07 20.52 0.00
C ARG A 36 7.99 21.58 -0.59
N LEU A 37 8.13 21.56 -1.90
CA LEU A 37 8.92 22.48 -2.70
C LEU A 37 7.98 23.36 -3.50
N THR A 38 8.02 24.67 -3.28
CA THR A 38 7.29 25.65 -4.09
C THR A 38 8.25 26.26 -5.10
N LEU A 39 7.96 26.16 -6.38
CA LEU A 39 8.75 26.75 -7.45
C LEU A 39 8.43 28.25 -7.62
N PRO A 40 9.30 29.05 -8.27
CA PRO A 40 9.01 30.47 -8.57
C PRO A 40 7.72 30.69 -9.35
N THR A 41 7.27 29.70 -10.12
CA THR A 41 6.00 29.72 -10.86
C THR A 41 4.76 29.58 -9.96
N GLY A 42 4.94 29.22 -8.68
CA GLY A 42 3.88 28.84 -7.76
C GLY A 42 3.49 27.35 -7.84
N GLU A 43 4.07 26.57 -8.76
CA GLU A 43 3.87 25.13 -8.82
C GLU A 43 4.45 24.45 -7.55
N VAL A 44 3.68 23.53 -6.97
CA VAL A 44 4.07 22.78 -5.77
C VAL A 44 4.46 21.36 -6.13
N ARG A 45 5.62 20.93 -5.61
CA ARG A 45 6.19 19.59 -5.75
C ARG A 45 6.56 19.03 -4.38
N VAL A 46 6.85 17.74 -4.33
CA VAL A 46 7.34 17.04 -3.14
C VAL A 46 8.75 16.55 -3.41
N VAL A 47 9.68 16.86 -2.53
CA VAL A 47 11.03 16.30 -2.50
C VAL A 47 11.06 15.21 -1.44
N LYS A 48 11.58 14.05 -1.79
CA LYS A 48 11.78 12.94 -0.85
C LYS A 48 13.24 12.49 -0.91
N HIS A 49 13.82 12.25 0.26
CA HIS A 49 15.21 11.85 0.42
C HIS A 49 15.32 10.70 1.44
N ALA A 50 16.19 9.75 1.14
CA ALA A 50 16.51 8.62 1.99
C ALA A 50 17.93 8.72 2.56
N GLU A 51 18.03 8.57 3.87
CA GLU A 51 19.27 8.22 4.57
C GLU A 51 19.38 6.69 4.73
N PRO A 52 20.58 6.12 5.03
CA PRO A 52 20.79 4.67 5.18
C PRO A 52 20.15 4.07 6.44
N TYR A 53 19.14 4.75 6.99
CA TYR A 53 18.38 4.38 8.17
C TYR A 53 16.94 4.90 8.07
N VAL A 54 16.07 4.40 8.95
CA VAL A 54 14.68 4.89 9.11
C VAL A 54 14.69 6.27 9.79
N LYS A 55 14.14 7.32 9.17
CA LYS A 55 14.09 8.69 9.72
C LYS A 55 13.71 8.74 11.21
N ASN A 56 12.63 8.03 11.58
CA ASN A 56 12.12 8.06 12.96
C ASN A 56 12.89 7.18 13.94
N ASN A 57 13.78 6.30 13.46
CA ASN A 57 14.66 5.51 14.31
C ASN A 57 15.98 5.22 13.59
N PRO A 58 16.97 6.13 13.70
CA PRO A 58 18.25 5.99 13.02
C PRO A 58 19.07 4.74 13.37
N ASN A 59 18.69 4.00 14.42
CA ASN A 59 19.32 2.73 14.78
C ASN A 59 18.85 1.55 13.90
N ILE A 60 17.80 1.74 13.08
CA ILE A 60 17.30 0.72 12.16
C ILE A 60 17.88 1.03 10.77
N PRO A 61 18.84 0.24 10.27
CA PRO A 61 19.35 0.40 8.91
C PRO A 61 18.23 0.21 7.89
N PHE A 62 18.20 1.08 6.88
CA PHE A 62 17.28 0.96 5.77
C PHE A 62 17.97 1.43 4.50
N ASN A 63 18.04 0.56 3.50
CA ASN A 63 18.81 0.83 2.29
C ASN A 63 18.21 2.01 1.49
N VAL A 64 19.06 2.95 1.08
CA VAL A 64 18.75 4.14 0.27
C VAL A 64 18.26 3.81 -1.15
N ASP A 65 18.58 2.62 -1.66
CA ASP A 65 18.11 2.12 -2.97
C ASP A 65 16.58 2.17 -3.12
N ARG A 66 15.85 2.24 -1.99
CA ARG A 66 14.40 2.45 -1.94
C ARG A 66 13.93 3.69 -2.73
N MET A 67 14.76 4.74 -2.86
CA MET A 67 14.48 5.90 -3.71
C MET A 67 14.59 5.58 -5.21
N VAL A 68 15.53 4.72 -5.59
CA VAL A 68 15.67 4.25 -6.99
C VAL A 68 14.47 3.40 -7.38
N PHE A 69 14.01 2.50 -6.48
CA PHE A 69 12.83 1.69 -6.74
C PHE A 69 11.56 2.54 -6.89
N GLU A 70 11.36 3.55 -6.04
CA GLU A 70 10.24 4.48 -6.16
C GLU A 70 10.31 5.28 -7.47
N ALA A 71 11.49 5.82 -7.83
CA ALA A 71 11.68 6.53 -9.10
C ALA A 71 11.40 5.63 -10.31
N ASN A 72 11.86 4.37 -10.29
CA ASN A 72 11.59 3.39 -11.34
C ASN A 72 10.10 3.10 -11.47
N ALA A 73 9.38 2.92 -10.36
CA ALA A 73 7.93 2.72 -10.36
C ALA A 73 7.21 3.94 -10.96
N LEU A 74 7.53 5.15 -10.51
CA LEU A 74 6.92 6.38 -10.98
C LEU A 74 7.26 6.70 -12.45
N SER A 75 8.35 6.15 -13.00
CA SER A 75 8.71 6.29 -14.41
C SER A 75 8.03 5.26 -15.32
N LEU A 76 8.02 3.99 -14.89
CA LEU A 76 7.60 2.85 -15.72
C LEU A 76 6.09 2.57 -15.66
N LEU A 77 5.48 2.71 -14.49
CA LEU A 77 4.08 2.34 -14.29
C LEU A 77 3.09 3.25 -15.01
N PRO A 78 3.27 4.58 -15.09
CA PRO A 78 2.34 5.42 -15.85
C PRO A 78 2.20 4.95 -17.30
N GLN A 79 3.29 4.60 -17.96
CA GLN A 79 3.27 4.11 -19.34
C GLN A 79 2.55 2.76 -19.46
N THR A 80 2.78 1.88 -18.48
CA THR A 80 2.16 0.53 -18.41
C THR A 80 0.66 0.60 -18.13
N LEU A 81 0.22 1.57 -17.33
CA LEU A 81 -1.17 1.74 -16.92
C LEU A 81 -1.97 2.60 -17.92
N SER A 82 -1.31 3.54 -18.60
CA SER A 82 -1.94 4.42 -19.60
C SER A 82 -2.17 3.75 -20.96
N SER A 83 -1.48 2.66 -21.30
CA SER A 83 -1.39 2.14 -22.69
C SER A 83 -2.68 1.58 -23.30
N THR A 84 -3.81 1.57 -22.58
CA THR A 84 -5.16 1.32 -23.12
C THR A 84 -6.20 1.80 -22.10
N GLN A 85 -6.34 3.13 -21.91
CA GLN A 85 -7.30 3.68 -20.94
C GLN A 85 -8.71 3.11 -21.18
N LEU A 86 -9.07 2.20 -20.27
CA LEU A 86 -10.44 1.90 -19.88
C LEU A 86 -11.10 3.24 -19.49
N THR A 87 -12.40 3.35 -19.77
CA THR A 87 -13.26 4.49 -19.42
C THR A 87 -12.84 5.21 -18.13
N PRO A 88 -12.76 6.55 -18.11
CA PRO A 88 -12.40 7.30 -16.91
C PRO A 88 -13.25 6.84 -15.71
N THR A 89 -12.60 6.40 -14.64
CA THR A 89 -13.30 6.12 -13.38
C THR A 89 -13.47 7.43 -12.61
N THR A 90 -14.61 7.55 -11.95
CA THR A 90 -14.88 8.59 -10.96
C THR A 90 -15.06 7.91 -9.60
N PRO A 91 -14.14 8.09 -8.63
CA PRO A 91 -12.94 8.93 -8.68
C PRO A 91 -11.82 8.38 -9.58
N THR A 92 -10.94 9.28 -10.02
CA THR A 92 -9.77 8.94 -10.85
C THR A 92 -8.61 8.52 -9.96
N VAL A 93 -7.97 7.39 -10.27
CA VAL A 93 -6.76 6.91 -9.58
C VAL A 93 -5.53 7.15 -10.45
N ARG A 94 -4.47 7.74 -9.88
CA ARG A 94 -3.22 8.07 -10.58
C ARG A 94 -1.97 7.86 -9.72
N LEU A 95 -0.80 7.99 -10.34
CA LEU A 95 0.47 8.12 -9.64
C LEU A 95 0.93 9.59 -9.68
N PRO A 96 1.74 10.06 -8.72
CA PRO A 96 2.47 11.31 -8.86
C PRO A 96 3.36 11.33 -10.10
N THR A 97 3.45 12.47 -10.76
CA THR A 97 4.43 12.68 -11.83
C THR A 97 5.83 12.74 -11.23
N LEU A 98 6.77 11.94 -11.74
CA LEU A 98 8.19 12.09 -11.42
C LEU A 98 8.79 13.25 -12.24
N TYR A 99 9.37 14.23 -11.56
CA TYR A 99 10.01 15.39 -12.20
C TYR A 99 11.54 15.29 -12.21
N HIS A 100 12.13 14.70 -11.17
CA HIS A 100 13.57 14.56 -11.04
C HIS A 100 13.92 13.36 -10.16
N SER A 101 15.05 12.72 -10.48
CA SER A 101 15.66 11.69 -9.65
C SER A 101 17.17 11.88 -9.70
N ASP A 102 17.78 11.90 -8.52
CA ASP A 102 19.22 11.88 -8.33
C ASP A 102 19.56 10.63 -7.49
N PRO A 103 19.97 9.53 -8.14
CA PRO A 103 20.35 8.31 -7.44
C PRO A 103 21.55 8.46 -6.52
N ASP A 104 22.48 9.36 -6.82
CA ASP A 104 23.71 9.56 -6.04
C ASP A 104 23.42 10.34 -4.75
N ALA A 105 22.54 11.33 -4.82
CA ALA A 105 22.04 12.07 -3.65
C ALA A 105 20.84 11.39 -2.96
N HIS A 106 20.35 10.27 -3.51
CA HIS A 106 19.15 9.56 -3.05
C HIS A 106 17.93 10.49 -2.93
N ILE A 107 17.72 11.32 -3.96
CA ILE A 107 16.64 12.29 -4.04
C ILE A 107 15.67 11.93 -5.16
N LEU A 108 14.39 12.14 -4.89
CA LEU A 108 13.34 12.22 -5.91
C LEU A 108 12.50 13.48 -5.72
N ILE A 109 12.07 14.08 -6.83
CA ILE A 109 11.10 15.17 -6.86
C ILE A 109 9.89 14.71 -7.65
N MET A 110 8.73 14.74 -7.03
CA MET A 110 7.47 14.27 -7.59
C MET A 110 6.34 15.29 -7.40
N GLY A 111 5.22 15.10 -8.10
CA GLY A 111 4.06 15.99 -7.97
C GLY A 111 3.44 15.95 -6.58
N ASP A 112 3.01 17.11 -6.07
CA ASP A 112 2.20 17.17 -4.84
C ASP A 112 0.82 16.58 -5.11
N ALA A 113 0.46 15.56 -4.33
CA ALA A 113 -0.76 14.78 -4.48
C ALA A 113 -1.85 15.12 -3.42
N GLY A 114 -1.60 16.11 -2.57
CA GLY A 114 -2.57 16.64 -1.62
C GLY A 114 -2.12 16.48 -0.16
N PRO A 115 -2.80 17.17 0.76
CA PRO A 115 -2.39 17.21 2.16
C PRO A 115 -2.90 16.03 3.00
N LEU A 116 -3.91 15.28 2.53
CA LEU A 116 -4.59 14.25 3.31
C LEU A 116 -4.55 12.89 2.62
N ASN A 117 -4.13 11.88 3.36
CA ASN A 117 -4.33 10.48 2.96
C ASN A 117 -5.72 9.98 3.34
N LEU A 118 -6.17 8.90 2.69
CA LEU A 118 -7.48 8.30 2.88
C LEU A 118 -7.67 7.86 4.34
N LYS A 119 -6.65 7.32 5.01
CA LYS A 119 -6.75 6.96 6.44
C LYS A 119 -7.10 8.18 7.33
N ALA A 120 -6.43 9.31 7.11
CA ALA A 120 -6.64 10.54 7.88
C ALA A 120 -7.97 11.23 7.53
N TRP A 121 -8.39 11.16 6.27
CA TRP A 121 -9.65 11.77 5.82
C TRP A 121 -10.89 10.93 6.15
N TYR A 122 -10.75 9.61 6.21
CA TYR A 122 -11.84 8.65 6.38
C TYR A 122 -12.80 9.00 7.53
N PRO A 123 -12.36 9.33 8.78
CA PRO A 123 -13.27 9.64 9.88
C PRO A 123 -14.23 10.79 9.57
N THR A 124 -13.75 11.82 8.88
CA THR A 124 -14.50 13.03 8.53
C THR A 124 -15.19 12.96 7.16
N ALA A 125 -14.88 11.94 6.34
CA ALA A 125 -15.45 11.80 5.00
C ALA A 125 -16.96 11.53 5.04
N PRO A 126 -17.75 12.05 4.08
CA PRO A 126 -19.14 11.63 3.89
C PRO A 126 -19.22 10.13 3.58
N THR A 127 -20.18 9.42 4.18
CA THR A 127 -20.31 7.96 4.05
C THR A 127 -20.49 7.53 2.59
N GLU A 128 -21.30 8.26 1.83
CA GLU A 128 -21.58 8.05 0.41
C GLU A 128 -20.35 8.22 -0.49
N ALA A 129 -19.31 8.93 -0.02
CA ALA A 129 -18.09 9.13 -0.78
C ALA A 129 -17.12 7.95 -0.72
N ILE A 130 -17.26 7.05 0.27
CA ILE A 130 -16.30 5.97 0.54
C ILE A 130 -16.43 4.77 -0.41
N PRO A 131 -17.62 4.22 -0.69
CA PRO A 131 -17.74 3.07 -1.59
C PRO A 131 -17.19 3.33 -3.00
N PRO A 132 -17.43 4.48 -3.66
CA PRO A 132 -16.82 4.79 -4.96
C PRO A 132 -15.28 4.81 -4.92
N ILE A 133 -14.68 5.29 -3.82
CA ILE A 133 -13.22 5.27 -3.60
C ILE A 133 -12.72 3.83 -3.49
N GLY A 134 -13.36 3.01 -2.65
CA GLY A 134 -13.03 1.59 -2.53
C GLY A 134 -13.08 0.89 -3.87
N ALA A 135 -14.16 1.08 -4.63
CA ALA A 135 -14.35 0.48 -5.94
C ALA A 135 -13.26 0.91 -6.93
N ALA A 136 -12.97 2.21 -7.03
CA ALA A 136 -11.93 2.73 -7.92
C ALA A 136 -10.54 2.18 -7.59
N LEU A 137 -10.18 2.06 -6.31
CA LEU A 137 -8.93 1.48 -5.86
C LEU A 137 -8.83 -0.02 -6.16
N GLY A 138 -9.93 -0.76 -5.99
CA GLY A 138 -10.02 -2.18 -6.31
C GLY A 138 -9.79 -2.45 -7.80
N VAL A 139 -10.48 -1.72 -8.66
CA VAL A 139 -10.28 -1.79 -10.12
C VAL A 139 -8.84 -1.43 -10.49
N TRP A 140 -8.33 -0.32 -9.97
CA TRP A 140 -6.98 0.15 -10.29
C TRP A 140 -5.91 -0.87 -9.88
N LEU A 141 -6.01 -1.47 -8.69
CA LEU A 141 -5.05 -2.47 -8.22
C LEU A 141 -5.12 -3.75 -9.06
N ALA A 142 -6.31 -4.20 -9.47
CA ALA A 142 -6.46 -5.33 -10.37
C ALA A 142 -5.78 -5.05 -11.74
N GLN A 143 -5.89 -3.83 -12.26
CA GLN A 143 -5.19 -3.40 -13.48
C GLN A 143 -3.68 -3.37 -13.30
N LEU A 144 -3.16 -2.86 -12.17
CA LEU A 144 -1.74 -2.91 -11.85
C LEU A 144 -1.22 -4.34 -11.90
N HIS A 145 -1.86 -5.26 -11.17
CA HIS A 145 -1.44 -6.66 -11.11
C HIS A 145 -1.53 -7.37 -12.46
N HIS A 146 -2.55 -7.08 -13.27
CA HIS A 146 -2.71 -7.71 -14.58
C HIS A 146 -1.66 -7.20 -15.58
N ARG A 147 -1.51 -5.88 -15.71
CA ARG A 147 -0.69 -5.25 -16.75
C ARG A 147 0.82 -5.38 -16.51
N THR A 148 1.24 -5.61 -15.27
CA THR A 148 2.66 -5.67 -14.91
C THR A 148 3.25 -7.08 -14.87
N ARG A 149 2.50 -8.13 -15.23
CA ARG A 149 2.99 -9.53 -15.17
C ARG A 149 4.29 -9.77 -15.93
N ASN A 150 4.37 -9.14 -17.10
CA ASN A 150 5.50 -9.27 -18.02
C ASN A 150 6.55 -8.17 -17.84
N LEU A 151 6.36 -7.23 -16.89
CA LEU A 151 7.33 -6.18 -16.61
C LEU A 151 8.52 -6.80 -15.86
N ARG A 152 9.70 -6.78 -16.50
CA ARG A 152 10.92 -7.45 -16.01
C ARG A 152 11.89 -6.50 -15.28
N SER A 153 12.61 -7.10 -14.33
CA SER A 153 13.90 -6.76 -13.68
C SER A 153 14.09 -5.47 -12.87
N HIS A 154 13.52 -4.31 -13.23
CA HIS A 154 13.96 -3.04 -12.60
C HIS A 154 13.17 -2.61 -11.34
N ILE A 155 12.14 -3.38 -10.96
CA ILE A 155 11.19 -3.05 -9.87
C ILE A 155 11.19 -4.15 -8.78
N ASP A 156 12.09 -5.15 -8.83
CA ASP A 156 12.11 -6.20 -7.79
C ASP A 156 13.00 -5.85 -6.60
N ASN A 157 12.46 -5.09 -5.63
CA ASN A 157 13.15 -4.75 -4.40
C ASN A 157 13.23 -5.97 -3.44
N VAL A 158 14.38 -6.65 -3.45
CA VAL A 158 14.66 -7.79 -2.57
C VAL A 158 14.63 -7.38 -1.09
N THR A 159 15.06 -6.16 -0.75
CA THR A 159 14.98 -5.65 0.62
C THR A 159 13.52 -5.51 1.05
N ALA A 160 12.64 -5.01 0.18
CA ALA A 160 11.22 -4.90 0.47
C ALA A 160 10.56 -6.26 0.70
N LYS A 161 10.97 -7.33 -0.02
CA LYS A 161 10.51 -8.70 0.25
C LYS A 161 10.82 -9.15 1.68
N GLY A 162 12.04 -8.86 2.15
CA GLY A 162 12.46 -9.16 3.53
C GLY A 162 11.69 -8.36 4.57
N ILE A 163 11.55 -7.05 4.37
CA ILE A 163 10.78 -6.16 5.25
C ILE A 163 9.31 -6.58 5.30
N TYR A 164 8.70 -6.96 4.18
CA TYR A 164 7.30 -7.38 4.16
C TYR A 164 7.05 -8.67 4.98
N ARG A 165 8.05 -9.56 5.06
CA ARG A 165 7.99 -10.76 5.91
C ARG A 165 8.01 -10.43 7.41
N TYR A 166 8.32 -9.20 7.82
CA TYR A 166 8.40 -8.81 9.23
C TYR A 166 7.16 -9.16 10.05
N ALA A 167 5.95 -8.97 9.49
CA ALA A 167 4.71 -9.31 10.18
C ALA A 167 4.55 -10.82 10.41
N TYR A 168 5.00 -11.65 9.46
CA TYR A 168 5.02 -13.09 9.61
C TYR A 168 6.04 -13.53 10.66
N ALA A 169 7.28 -13.06 10.52
CA ALA A 169 8.39 -13.43 11.41
C ALA A 169 8.12 -13.10 12.88
N ASN A 170 7.32 -12.04 13.14
CA ASN A 170 6.97 -11.60 14.49
C ASN A 170 5.55 -11.98 14.92
N LEU A 171 4.81 -12.75 14.12
CA LEU A 171 3.45 -13.19 14.46
C LEU A 171 3.42 -14.00 15.76
N ALA A 172 4.46 -14.82 16.00
CA ALA A 172 4.59 -15.63 17.21
C ALA A 172 4.58 -14.78 18.49
N THR A 173 5.22 -13.61 18.46
CA THR A 173 5.23 -12.65 19.59
C THR A 173 3.83 -12.10 19.86
N ALA A 174 3.07 -11.78 18.80
CA ALA A 174 1.68 -11.32 18.95
C ALA A 174 0.79 -12.44 19.52
N PHE A 175 0.96 -13.68 19.05
CA PHE A 175 0.21 -14.83 19.55
C PHE A 175 0.49 -15.10 21.02
N GLU A 176 1.77 -15.15 21.41
CA GLU A 176 2.17 -15.38 22.80
C GLU A 176 1.61 -14.31 23.75
N LYS A 177 1.73 -13.03 23.38
CA LYS A 177 1.21 -11.89 24.15
C LYS A 177 -0.30 -11.99 24.42
N HIS A 178 -1.05 -12.66 23.55
CA HIS A 178 -2.50 -12.79 23.62
C HIS A 178 -2.97 -14.23 23.91
N GLY A 179 -2.09 -15.10 24.42
CA GLY A 179 -2.43 -16.44 24.89
C GLY A 179 -2.78 -17.44 23.80
N LEU A 180 -2.30 -17.23 22.56
CA LEU A 180 -2.43 -18.15 21.43
C LEU A 180 -1.11 -18.91 21.20
N ASP A 181 -1.17 -20.02 20.46
CA ASP A 181 -0.01 -20.89 20.23
C ASP A 181 1.05 -20.24 19.31
N PRO A 182 2.23 -19.86 19.83
CA PRO A 182 3.29 -19.27 19.02
C PRO A 182 3.95 -20.29 18.06
N ALA A 183 3.83 -21.60 18.29
CA ALA A 183 4.36 -22.62 17.39
C ALA A 183 3.57 -22.68 16.08
N TYR A 184 2.24 -22.58 16.16
CA TYR A 184 1.39 -22.42 14.99
C TYR A 184 1.79 -21.17 14.18
N ALA A 185 1.96 -20.02 14.84
CA ALA A 185 2.38 -18.78 14.17
C ALA A 185 3.74 -18.89 13.46
N ARG A 186 4.72 -19.59 14.05
CA ARG A 186 6.00 -19.88 13.36
C ARG A 186 5.80 -20.74 12.11
N SER A 187 4.92 -21.73 12.18
CA SER A 187 4.57 -22.56 11.02
C SER A 187 3.94 -21.72 9.90
N VAL A 188 3.15 -20.69 10.24
CA VAL A 188 2.58 -19.74 9.26
C VAL A 188 3.68 -18.96 8.53
N ASP A 189 4.69 -18.47 9.26
CA ASP A 189 5.85 -17.80 8.64
C ASP A 189 6.67 -18.75 7.76
N GLU A 190 6.92 -19.96 8.22
CA GLU A 190 7.63 -20.98 7.45
C GLU A 190 6.90 -21.33 6.15
N GLU A 191 5.58 -21.52 6.19
CA GLU A 191 4.80 -21.92 5.03
C GLU A 191 4.52 -20.76 4.07
N PHE A 192 4.09 -19.60 4.57
CA PHE A 192 3.62 -18.47 3.74
C PHE A 192 4.60 -17.31 3.70
N GLY A 193 5.18 -16.94 4.85
CA GLY A 193 6.14 -15.84 4.95
C GLY A 193 7.38 -16.10 4.10
N SER A 194 7.87 -17.34 4.06
CA SER A 194 9.02 -17.75 3.24
C SER A 194 8.80 -17.55 1.74
N LYS A 195 7.56 -17.69 1.25
CA LYS A 195 7.25 -17.60 -0.18
C LYS A 195 7.42 -16.19 -0.75
N LEU A 196 7.34 -15.16 0.10
CA LEU A 196 7.57 -13.76 -0.27
C LEU A 196 8.94 -13.53 -0.93
N ALA A 197 9.95 -14.31 -0.56
CA ALA A 197 11.29 -14.22 -1.13
C ALA A 197 11.34 -14.62 -2.61
N THR A 198 10.47 -15.55 -3.03
CA THR A 198 10.50 -16.17 -4.36
C THR A 198 9.34 -15.75 -5.26
N ASP A 199 8.31 -15.10 -4.71
CA ASP A 199 7.17 -14.68 -5.51
C ASP A 199 7.56 -13.70 -6.60
N ASN A 200 6.98 -13.92 -7.77
CA ASN A 200 7.42 -13.28 -9.00
C ASN A 200 6.33 -13.30 -10.07
N VAL A 201 5.11 -12.81 -9.78
CA VAL A 201 3.99 -12.83 -10.73
C VAL A 201 3.74 -11.46 -11.34
N CYS A 202 3.55 -10.43 -10.53
CA CYS A 202 3.27 -9.05 -10.96
C CYS A 202 4.06 -8.05 -10.10
N VAL A 203 3.99 -6.76 -10.47
CA VAL A 203 4.47 -5.69 -9.60
C VAL A 203 3.42 -5.47 -8.50
N CYS A 204 3.90 -5.52 -7.27
CA CYS A 204 3.17 -5.07 -6.09
C CYS A 204 3.64 -3.65 -5.74
N HIS A 205 2.73 -2.80 -5.29
CA HIS A 205 3.06 -1.57 -4.57
C HIS A 205 3.91 -1.91 -3.34
N GLY A 206 3.53 -3.00 -2.64
CA GLY A 206 4.30 -3.56 -1.56
C GLY A 206 4.12 -2.89 -0.20
N ASP A 207 3.42 -1.77 -0.17
CA ASP A 207 2.85 -1.13 1.03
C ASP A 207 1.51 -0.47 0.65
N PHE A 208 0.57 -1.24 0.08
CA PHE A 208 -0.70 -0.69 -0.41
C PHE A 208 -1.74 -0.63 0.73
N TRP A 209 -1.93 0.55 1.31
CA TRP A 209 -2.91 0.79 2.37
C TRP A 209 -3.46 2.22 2.29
N PRO A 210 -4.59 2.54 2.97
CA PRO A 210 -5.21 3.86 2.93
C PRO A 210 -4.31 5.04 3.35
N GLY A 211 -3.22 4.80 4.10
CA GLY A 211 -2.23 5.83 4.42
C GLY A 211 -1.40 6.30 3.22
N ASN A 212 -1.27 5.47 2.18
CA ASN A 212 -0.52 5.75 0.95
C ASN A 212 -1.43 6.14 -0.23
N VAL A 213 -2.69 6.47 0.04
CA VAL A 213 -3.65 6.98 -0.94
C VAL A 213 -3.98 8.42 -0.59
N LEU A 214 -3.40 9.39 -1.32
CA LEU A 214 -3.73 10.80 -1.13
C LEU A 214 -5.03 11.16 -1.84
N VAL A 215 -5.92 11.85 -1.13
CA VAL A 215 -7.24 12.25 -1.60
C VAL A 215 -7.23 13.76 -1.86
N ARG A 216 -7.49 14.16 -3.11
CA ARG A 216 -7.67 15.56 -3.50
C ARG A 216 -9.05 15.74 -4.11
N GLU A 217 -9.80 16.70 -3.59
CA GLU A 217 -11.05 17.14 -4.21
C GLU A 217 -10.72 17.99 -5.44
N GLN A 218 -11.37 17.72 -6.56
CA GLN A 218 -11.34 18.62 -7.71
C GLN A 218 -12.33 19.77 -7.45
N GLU A 219 -12.03 20.95 -8.01
CA GLU A 219 -12.96 22.08 -7.95
C GLU A 219 -14.30 21.69 -8.58
N ALA A 220 -15.40 22.13 -7.96
CA ALA A 220 -16.74 21.76 -8.39
C ALA A 220 -17.02 22.28 -9.81
N ASP A 221 -17.40 21.37 -10.72
CA ASP A 221 -17.82 21.68 -12.09
C ASP A 221 -19.35 21.91 -12.21
N GLY A 222 -20.02 22.13 -11.08
CA GLY A 222 -21.48 22.24 -11.00
C GLY A 222 -22.20 20.90 -10.74
N SER A 223 -21.47 19.79 -10.54
CA SER A 223 -22.03 18.53 -10.04
C SER A 223 -22.36 18.56 -8.54
N GLU A 224 -23.35 17.77 -8.09
CA GLU A 224 -23.77 17.68 -6.68
C GLU A 224 -22.65 17.16 -5.74
N MET A 225 -21.64 16.47 -6.29
CA MET A 225 -20.48 15.96 -5.55
C MET A 225 -19.18 16.19 -6.33
N PRO A 226 -18.19 16.92 -5.79
CA PRO A 226 -16.94 17.20 -6.50
C PRO A 226 -16.16 15.90 -6.77
N ALA A 227 -15.74 15.73 -8.03
CA ALA A 227 -14.92 14.60 -8.44
C ALA A 227 -13.64 14.52 -7.57
N LYS A 228 -13.24 13.32 -7.15
CA LYS A 228 -12.03 13.13 -6.35
C LYS A 228 -10.93 12.53 -7.20
N THR A 229 -9.70 12.97 -6.93
CA THR A 229 -8.47 12.39 -7.46
C THR A 229 -7.77 11.64 -6.34
N LEU A 230 -7.50 10.36 -6.58
CA LEU A 230 -6.76 9.48 -5.69
C LEU A 230 -5.36 9.33 -6.26
N SER A 231 -4.33 9.65 -5.48
CA SER A 231 -2.94 9.49 -5.91
C SER A 231 -2.24 8.44 -5.03
N ILE A 232 -1.72 7.39 -5.66
CA ILE A 232 -1.02 6.30 -4.98
C ILE A 232 0.46 6.67 -4.84
N VAL A 233 0.92 6.85 -3.61
CA VAL A 233 2.25 7.35 -3.26
C VAL A 233 3.05 6.31 -2.49
N ASP A 234 4.35 6.58 -2.28
CA ASP A 234 5.23 5.76 -1.43
C ASP A 234 5.55 4.38 -2.03
N TRP A 235 6.10 4.38 -3.24
CA TRP A 235 6.45 3.17 -3.99
C TRP A 235 7.80 2.56 -3.59
N GLU A 236 8.38 2.99 -2.48
CA GLU A 236 9.73 2.56 -2.06
C GLU A 236 9.82 1.05 -1.73
N MET A 237 8.66 0.47 -1.41
CA MET A 237 8.46 -0.94 -1.09
C MET A 237 8.06 -1.78 -2.31
N THR A 238 8.05 -1.19 -3.50
CA THR A 238 7.64 -1.87 -4.73
C THR A 238 8.52 -3.08 -5.00
N ARG A 239 7.90 -4.19 -5.36
CA ARG A 239 8.57 -5.48 -5.56
C ARG A 239 7.80 -6.34 -6.54
N ARG A 240 8.43 -7.41 -7.01
CA ARG A 240 7.67 -8.50 -7.65
C ARG A 240 7.03 -9.38 -6.58
N GLY A 241 5.78 -9.76 -6.78
CA GLY A 241 5.04 -10.59 -5.83
C GLY A 241 3.90 -11.36 -6.51
N ILE A 242 3.08 -12.05 -5.73
CA ILE A 242 1.88 -12.75 -6.22
C ILE A 242 0.65 -11.81 -6.35
N GLY A 243 0.73 -10.57 -5.86
CA GLY A 243 -0.36 -9.59 -5.82
C GLY A 243 -1.29 -9.74 -4.62
N ALA A 244 -1.44 -10.94 -4.05
CA ALA A 244 -2.32 -11.21 -2.90
C ALA A 244 -1.97 -10.35 -1.67
N THR A 245 -0.70 -9.99 -1.50
CA THR A 245 -0.23 -9.16 -0.38
C THR A 245 -0.82 -7.75 -0.40
N ASP A 246 -0.85 -7.09 -1.57
CA ASP A 246 -1.38 -5.73 -1.68
C ASP A 246 -2.89 -5.71 -1.41
N VAL A 247 -3.61 -6.71 -1.93
CA VAL A 247 -5.07 -6.84 -1.71
C VAL A 247 -5.36 -7.09 -0.24
N ALA A 248 -4.65 -8.03 0.37
CA ALA A 248 -4.86 -8.43 1.76
C ALA A 248 -4.53 -7.30 2.75
N GLN A 249 -3.44 -6.57 2.51
CA GLN A 249 -3.05 -5.43 3.35
C GLN A 249 -4.08 -4.31 3.27
N PHE A 250 -4.49 -3.91 2.07
CA PHE A 250 -5.51 -2.88 1.93
C PHE A 250 -6.83 -3.31 2.55
N ALA A 251 -7.25 -4.57 2.32
CA ALA A 251 -8.45 -5.13 2.93
C ALA A 251 -8.37 -5.13 4.47
N ALA A 252 -7.24 -5.50 5.06
CA ALA A 252 -7.06 -5.49 6.51
C ALA A 252 -7.18 -4.07 7.07
N GLU A 253 -6.53 -3.09 6.46
CA GLU A 253 -6.60 -1.69 6.89
C GLU A 253 -7.98 -1.07 6.65
N ALA A 254 -8.65 -1.41 5.55
CA ALA A 254 -10.03 -1.02 5.28
C ALA A 254 -11.00 -1.63 6.28
N CYS A 255 -10.80 -2.88 6.69
CA CYS A 255 -11.56 -3.53 7.76
C CYS A 255 -11.42 -2.79 9.08
N LEU A 256 -10.19 -2.37 9.44
CA LEU A 256 -9.94 -1.63 10.67
C LEU A 256 -10.59 -0.23 10.61
N LEU A 257 -10.53 0.46 9.48
CA LEU A 257 -11.22 1.73 9.26
C LEU A 257 -12.75 1.59 9.35
N ASP A 258 -13.33 0.62 8.65
CA ASP A 258 -14.77 0.36 8.73
C ASP A 258 -15.19 0.02 10.16
N ARG A 259 -14.38 -0.78 10.89
CA ARG A 259 -14.69 -1.18 12.27
C ARG A 259 -14.60 -0.03 13.27
N PHE A 260 -13.56 0.79 13.19
CA PHE A 260 -13.22 1.77 14.24
C PHE A 260 -13.47 3.23 13.85
N CYS A 261 -13.78 3.52 12.59
CA CYS A 261 -13.91 4.89 12.07
C CYS A 261 -15.23 5.16 11.33
N GLY A 262 -16.25 4.31 11.49
CA GLY A 262 -17.63 4.64 11.12
C GLY A 262 -18.34 3.74 10.10
N GLY A 263 -17.74 2.61 9.70
CA GLY A 263 -18.44 1.57 8.93
C GLY A 263 -18.97 2.03 7.57
N LYS A 264 -18.14 2.73 6.80
CA LYS A 264 -18.55 3.42 5.56
C LYS A 264 -18.46 2.55 4.30
N GLY A 265 -18.11 1.27 4.45
CA GLY A 265 -18.15 0.28 3.37
C GLY A 265 -16.92 0.26 2.46
N LEU A 266 -15.75 0.68 2.94
CA LEU A 266 -14.52 0.70 2.15
C LEU A 266 -14.07 -0.72 1.79
N LEU A 267 -14.11 -1.65 2.74
CA LEU A 267 -13.66 -3.02 2.54
C LEU A 267 -14.47 -3.73 1.46
N GLN A 268 -15.80 -3.70 1.61
CA GLN A 268 -16.70 -4.40 0.71
C GLN A 268 -16.57 -3.87 -0.72
N ALA A 269 -16.65 -2.55 -0.90
CA ALA A 269 -16.56 -1.94 -2.22
C ALA A 269 -15.19 -2.20 -2.90
N PHE A 270 -14.10 -2.17 -2.12
CA PHE A 270 -12.78 -2.51 -2.63
C PHE A 270 -12.67 -3.96 -3.11
N LEU A 271 -13.10 -4.92 -2.29
CA LEU A 271 -12.97 -6.33 -2.62
C LEU A 271 -13.87 -6.72 -3.80
N GLU A 272 -15.13 -6.30 -3.82
CA GLU A 272 -16.05 -6.59 -4.91
C GLU A 272 -15.52 -6.06 -6.25
N ALA A 273 -15.02 -4.83 -6.27
CA ALA A 273 -14.48 -4.22 -7.48
C ALA A 273 -13.15 -4.84 -7.92
N TYR A 274 -12.25 -5.16 -6.98
CA TYR A 274 -11.02 -5.88 -7.28
C TYR A 274 -11.33 -7.25 -7.91
N VAL A 275 -12.24 -8.00 -7.30
CA VAL A 275 -12.63 -9.34 -7.78
C VAL A 275 -13.28 -9.25 -9.15
N GLY A 276 -14.23 -8.34 -9.35
CA GLY A 276 -14.87 -8.12 -10.65
C GLY A 276 -13.85 -7.81 -11.75
N ALA A 277 -13.00 -6.80 -11.53
CA ALA A 277 -11.96 -6.41 -12.49
C ALA A 277 -10.92 -7.52 -12.72
N ALA A 278 -10.52 -8.25 -11.67
CA ALA A 278 -9.57 -9.35 -11.79
C ALA A 278 -10.14 -10.49 -12.65
N ARG A 279 -11.43 -10.83 -12.50
CA ARG A 279 -12.12 -11.83 -13.33
C ARG A 279 -12.19 -11.40 -14.79
N GLU A 280 -12.53 -10.14 -15.05
CA GLU A 280 -12.57 -9.58 -16.41
C GLU A 280 -11.19 -9.60 -17.09
N ASN A 281 -10.14 -9.28 -16.32
CA ASN A 281 -8.75 -9.33 -16.78
C ASN A 281 -8.22 -10.78 -16.97
N GLY A 282 -8.93 -11.80 -16.50
CA GLY A 282 -8.56 -13.21 -16.61
C GLY A 282 -7.96 -13.81 -15.33
N GLU A 283 -6.85 -14.54 -15.45
CA GLU A 283 -6.27 -15.35 -14.35
C GLU A 283 -5.69 -14.47 -13.22
N VAL A 284 -5.59 -14.98 -11.99
CA VAL A 284 -4.78 -14.42 -10.89
C VAL A 284 -3.81 -15.48 -10.37
N GLY A 285 -2.78 -15.09 -9.60
CA GLY A 285 -1.82 -16.03 -9.01
C GLY A 285 -0.76 -16.61 -9.96
N GLY A 286 -0.87 -16.35 -11.28
CA GLY A 286 0.07 -16.87 -12.27
C GLY A 286 0.14 -18.40 -12.24
N ASN A 287 1.34 -18.97 -12.33
CA ASN A 287 1.54 -20.42 -12.32
C ASN A 287 1.07 -21.12 -11.03
N GLN A 288 0.88 -20.38 -9.94
CA GLN A 288 0.36 -20.93 -8.67
C GLN A 288 -1.17 -21.11 -8.71
N GLY A 289 -1.86 -20.43 -9.63
CA GLY A 289 -3.30 -20.54 -9.83
C GLY A 289 -4.15 -19.69 -8.87
N LYS A 290 -5.46 -19.66 -9.17
CA LYS A 290 -6.47 -18.88 -8.44
C LYS A 290 -6.61 -19.30 -6.97
N GLU A 291 -6.59 -20.61 -6.72
CA GLU A 291 -6.78 -21.16 -5.37
C GLU A 291 -5.66 -20.75 -4.42
N GLU A 292 -4.40 -20.88 -4.84
CA GLU A 292 -3.25 -20.45 -4.04
C GLU A 292 -3.23 -18.94 -3.82
N PHE A 293 -3.67 -18.15 -4.82
CA PHE A 293 -3.85 -16.70 -4.64
C PHE A 293 -4.87 -16.37 -3.54
N VAL A 294 -6.06 -17.01 -3.57
CA VAL A 294 -7.13 -16.79 -2.58
C VAL A 294 -6.69 -17.24 -1.19
N LYS A 295 -6.07 -18.43 -1.09
CA LYS A 295 -5.47 -18.95 0.15
C LYS A 295 -4.49 -17.94 0.75
N ARG A 296 -3.53 -17.47 -0.04
CA ARG A 296 -2.54 -16.48 0.40
C ARG A 296 -3.19 -15.18 0.82
N LEU A 297 -4.13 -14.65 0.05
CA LEU A 297 -4.83 -13.41 0.40
C LEU A 297 -5.47 -13.51 1.79
N ILE A 298 -6.22 -14.58 2.04
CA ILE A 298 -6.91 -14.78 3.32
C ILE A 298 -5.90 -14.93 4.47
N VAL A 299 -4.82 -15.70 4.28
CA VAL A 299 -3.76 -15.83 5.29
C VAL A 299 -3.07 -14.50 5.55
N HIS A 300 -2.68 -13.76 4.50
CA HIS A 300 -2.04 -12.45 4.62
C HIS A 300 -2.94 -11.45 5.37
N PHE A 301 -4.25 -11.46 5.10
CA PHE A 301 -5.20 -10.62 5.81
C PHE A 301 -5.20 -10.96 7.31
N GLY A 302 -5.28 -12.25 7.64
CA GLY A 302 -5.27 -12.71 9.03
C GLY A 302 -3.98 -12.37 9.76
N VAL A 303 -2.82 -12.51 9.09
CA VAL A 303 -1.51 -12.11 9.64
C VAL A 303 -1.46 -10.60 9.90
N HIS A 304 -1.95 -9.78 8.97
CA HIS A 304 -1.98 -8.32 9.13
C HIS A 304 -2.84 -7.91 10.33
N VAL A 305 -4.06 -8.45 10.42
CA VAL A 305 -5.02 -8.15 11.49
C VAL A 305 -4.52 -8.65 12.85
N ALA A 306 -3.79 -9.77 12.90
CA ALA A 306 -3.25 -10.27 14.16
C ALA A 306 -1.98 -9.53 14.60
N PHE A 307 -1.11 -9.16 13.67
CA PHE A 307 0.18 -8.59 14.02
C PHE A 307 0.14 -7.07 14.19
N TRP A 308 -0.29 -6.32 13.17
CA TRP A 308 -0.11 -4.87 13.17
C TRP A 308 -0.87 -4.13 14.28
N PRO A 309 -2.14 -4.44 14.58
CA PRO A 309 -2.83 -3.85 15.73
C PRO A 309 -2.15 -4.12 17.09
N SER A 310 -1.30 -5.15 17.18
CA SER A 310 -0.56 -5.46 18.42
C SER A 310 0.67 -4.56 18.66
N VAL A 311 1.13 -3.86 17.61
CA VAL A 311 2.32 -2.99 17.59
C VAL A 311 2.02 -1.55 17.17
N VAL A 312 0.92 -1.30 16.46
CA VAL A 312 0.40 0.01 16.07
C VAL A 312 -0.98 0.15 16.70
N GLU A 313 -1.18 1.22 17.47
CA GLU A 313 -2.42 1.45 18.20
C GLU A 313 -3.59 1.74 17.24
N TRP A 314 -4.62 0.91 17.36
CA TRP A 314 -5.91 1.06 16.67
C TRP A 314 -7.09 1.14 17.64
N CYS A 315 -6.99 0.45 18.76
CA CYS A 315 -8.06 0.25 19.73
C CYS A 315 -7.48 -0.14 21.10
N GLY A 316 -8.34 -0.37 22.09
CA GLY A 316 -7.91 -0.79 23.43
C GLY A 316 -7.24 -2.17 23.45
N LYS A 317 -6.57 -2.49 24.56
CA LYS A 317 -5.84 -3.77 24.73
C LYS A 317 -6.73 -5.01 24.57
N GLU A 318 -7.96 -4.96 25.06
CA GLU A 318 -8.92 -6.06 24.96
C GLU A 318 -9.33 -6.29 23.50
N GLU A 319 -9.75 -5.24 22.82
CA GLU A 319 -10.12 -5.28 21.39
C GLU A 319 -8.94 -5.70 20.51
N THR A 320 -7.71 -5.31 20.87
CA THR A 320 -6.49 -5.80 20.21
C THR A 320 -6.38 -7.32 20.32
N GLY A 321 -6.68 -7.89 21.49
CA GLY A 321 -6.71 -9.35 21.67
C GLY A 321 -7.77 -10.05 20.82
N ASP A 322 -8.91 -9.41 20.60
CA ASP A 322 -9.95 -9.93 19.72
C ASP A 322 -9.58 -9.84 18.24
N LEU A 323 -8.83 -8.81 17.82
CA LEU A 323 -8.22 -8.75 16.49
C LEU A 323 -7.19 -9.86 16.29
N VAL A 324 -6.38 -10.18 17.31
CA VAL A 324 -5.40 -11.28 17.23
C VAL A 324 -6.10 -12.63 17.04
N LYS A 325 -7.19 -12.88 17.77
CA LYS A 325 -8.03 -14.08 17.59
C LYS A 325 -8.71 -14.10 16.22
N LEU A 326 -9.25 -12.96 15.76
CA LEU A 326 -9.87 -12.83 14.44
C LEU A 326 -8.86 -13.15 13.33
N GLY A 327 -7.65 -12.59 13.43
CA GLY A 327 -6.57 -12.86 12.50
C GLY A 327 -6.19 -14.34 12.46
N LYS A 328 -6.09 -15.00 13.62
CA LYS A 328 -5.92 -16.47 13.70
C LYS A 328 -7.02 -17.22 12.94
N THR A 329 -8.29 -16.86 13.12
CA THR A 329 -9.42 -17.49 12.41
C THR A 329 -9.26 -17.40 10.90
N TYR A 330 -8.87 -16.23 10.38
CA TYR A 330 -8.63 -16.06 8.94
C TYR A 330 -7.40 -16.85 8.46
N ILE A 331 -6.32 -16.88 9.23
CA ILE A 331 -5.16 -17.72 8.92
C ILE A 331 -5.57 -19.20 8.80
N GLU A 332 -6.32 -19.73 9.77
CA GLU A 332 -6.82 -21.12 9.72
C GLU A 332 -7.76 -21.36 8.54
N THR A 333 -8.65 -20.40 8.26
CA THR A 333 -9.58 -20.47 7.13
C THR A 333 -8.85 -20.56 5.80
N GLY A 334 -7.86 -19.67 5.58
CA GLY A 334 -7.07 -19.65 4.36
C GLY A 334 -6.16 -20.87 4.25
N TRP A 335 -5.41 -21.19 5.30
CA TRP A 335 -4.50 -22.35 5.33
C TRP A 335 -5.24 -23.63 4.99
N GLY A 336 -6.36 -23.88 5.68
CA GLY A 336 -7.18 -25.08 5.51
C GLY A 336 -8.09 -25.09 4.28
N ALA A 337 -8.05 -24.04 3.44
CA ALA A 337 -8.94 -23.88 2.29
C ALA A 337 -10.44 -24.02 2.66
N ASN A 338 -10.84 -23.52 3.83
CA ASN A 338 -12.20 -23.64 4.32
C ASN A 338 -13.10 -22.57 3.69
N TRP A 339 -13.48 -22.78 2.43
CA TRP A 339 -14.26 -21.82 1.65
C TRP A 339 -15.67 -21.59 2.20
N ALA A 340 -16.26 -22.59 2.88
CA ALA A 340 -17.53 -22.43 3.57
C ALA A 340 -17.42 -21.38 4.70
N ALA A 341 -16.37 -21.45 5.53
CA ALA A 341 -16.14 -20.45 6.56
C ALA A 341 -15.77 -19.07 5.96
N ALA A 342 -14.99 -19.04 4.89
CA ALA A 342 -14.65 -17.78 4.21
C ALA A 342 -15.88 -17.05 3.65
N LYS A 343 -16.90 -17.80 3.18
CA LYS A 343 -18.14 -17.26 2.61
C LYS A 343 -19.00 -16.52 3.62
N GLU A 344 -18.93 -16.89 4.89
CA GLU A 344 -19.66 -16.23 5.99
C GLU A 344 -18.87 -15.06 6.60
N GLY A 345 -17.64 -14.81 6.13
CA GLY A 345 -16.73 -13.80 6.68
C GLY A 345 -16.61 -12.54 5.82
N LEU A 346 -15.87 -11.56 6.35
CA LEU A 346 -15.52 -10.29 5.71
C LEU A 346 -14.86 -10.41 4.33
N LEU A 347 -14.21 -11.55 4.05
CA LEU A 347 -13.51 -11.81 2.78
C LEU A 347 -14.34 -12.62 1.79
N ALA A 348 -15.64 -12.82 2.03
CA ALA A 348 -16.52 -13.55 1.13
C ALA A 348 -16.42 -13.15 -0.35
N PRO A 349 -16.30 -11.85 -0.73
CA PRO A 349 -16.17 -11.47 -2.14
C PRO A 349 -14.98 -12.12 -2.85
N VAL A 350 -13.88 -12.38 -2.14
CA VAL A 350 -12.65 -12.96 -2.70
C VAL A 350 -12.88 -14.35 -3.29
N LEU A 351 -13.88 -15.10 -2.79
CA LEU A 351 -14.23 -16.42 -3.32
C LEU A 351 -14.74 -16.37 -4.76
N GLY A 352 -15.23 -15.21 -5.21
CA GLY A 352 -15.62 -15.00 -6.61
C GLY A 352 -14.46 -15.15 -7.60
N LEU A 353 -13.19 -15.15 -7.13
CA LEU A 353 -12.02 -15.44 -7.97
C LEU A 353 -11.90 -16.92 -8.33
N LEU A 354 -12.53 -17.83 -7.57
CA LEU A 354 -12.51 -19.27 -7.81
C LEU A 354 -13.57 -19.72 -8.82
N GLU A 355 -14.53 -18.85 -9.13
CA GLU A 355 -15.43 -18.97 -10.28
C GLU A 355 -14.70 -18.66 -11.59
#